data_AF-A0A936XNB0-F1
#
_entry.id   AF-A0A936XNB0-F1
#
_cell.length_a   1.000
_cell.length_b   1.000
_cell.length_c   1.000
_cell.angle_alpha   90.00
_cell.angle_beta   90.00
_cell.angle_gamma   90.00
#
_symmetry.space_group_name_H-M   'P 1'
#
loop_
_entity.id
_entity.type
_entity.pdbx_description
1 polymer ?
#
loop_
_entity_poly.entity_id
_entity_poly.type
_entity_poly.pdbx_seq_one_letter_code
_entity_poly.pdbx_strand_id
1 'polypeptide(L)' 'MAFSCAQPLVLRDLTVKLFAAFPGLRRIDAVAITEKGQSAARLSASHPQLRW' A
#
# COMPACT_ATOMS: atom_id res chain seq x y z
N MET A 1 -17.14 2.43 0.05
CA MET A 1 -16.47 3.38 0.97
C MET A 1 -15.08 3.67 0.41
N ALA A 2 -14.74 4.95 0.22
CA ALA A 2 -13.41 5.38 -0.16
C ALA A 2 -12.76 6.07 1.05
N PHE A 3 -11.51 5.72 1.36
CA PHE A 3 -10.73 6.42 2.37
C PHE A 3 -10.04 7.62 1.71
N SER A 4 -10.04 8.78 2.37
CA SER A 4 -9.32 9.96 1.91
C SER A 4 -8.07 10.18 2.76
N CYS A 5 -7.00 10.65 2.11
CA CYS A 5 -5.82 11.11 2.83
C CYS A 5 -6.03 12.55 3.29
N ALA A 6 -5.82 12.84 4.57
CA ALA A 6 -5.93 14.21 5.09
C ALA A 6 -4.86 15.15 4.50
N GLN A 7 -3.71 14.61 4.07
CA GLN A 7 -2.59 15.38 3.52
C GLN A 7 -2.05 14.68 2.26
N PRO A 8 -2.73 14.79 1.12
CA PRO A 8 -2.37 14.05 -0.09
C PRO A 8 -0.97 14.43 -0.63
N LEU A 9 -0.55 15.69 -0.47
CA LEU A 9 0.73 16.21 -0.99
C LEU A 9 1.97 15.59 -0.33
N VAL A 10 1.84 15.05 0.89
CA VAL A 10 2.96 14.43 1.62
C VAL A 10 2.93 12.91 1.58
N LEU A 11 1.91 12.31 0.94
CA LEU A 11 1.73 10.86 0.87
C LEU A 11 2.66 10.25 -0.20
N ARG A 12 3.72 9.57 0.26
CA ARG A 12 4.75 8.95 -0.60
C ARG A 12 4.77 7.43 -0.53
N ASP A 13 4.12 6.87 0.48
CA ASP A 13 4.07 5.45 0.72
C ASP A 13 2.82 5.04 1.51
N LEU A 14 2.51 3.75 1.45
CA LEU A 14 1.46 3.10 2.22
C LEU A 14 2.02 1.83 2.85
N THR A 15 1.91 1.72 4.17
CA THR A 15 2.24 0.47 4.89
C THR A 15 0.98 -0.30 5.24
N VAL A 16 0.90 -1.55 4.77
CA VAL A 16 -0.29 -2.40 4.96
C VAL A 16 -0.15 -3.28 6.19
N LYS A 17 -1.09 -3.16 7.13
CA LYS A 17 -1.11 -3.95 8.38
C LYS A 17 -1.89 -5.26 8.29
N LEU A 18 -2.46 -5.60 7.12
CA LEU A 18 -3.28 -6.81 6.93
C LEU A 18 -2.51 -8.11 7.24
N PHE A 19 -1.20 -8.16 7.02
CA PHE A 19 -0.39 -9.34 7.34
C PHE A 19 -0.37 -9.66 8.85
N ALA A 20 -0.47 -8.64 9.72
CA ALA A 20 -0.54 -8.84 11.17
C ALA A 20 -1.94 -9.28 11.61
N ALA A 21 -2.98 -8.78 10.97
CA ALA A 21 -4.37 -9.15 11.26
C ALA A 21 -4.74 -10.55 10.73
N PHE A 22 -4.11 -10.98 9.63
CA PHE A 22 -4.40 -12.24 8.95
C PHE A 22 -3.10 -13.04 8.73
N PRO A 23 -2.68 -13.88 9.70
CA PRO A 23 -1.41 -14.62 9.62
C PRO A 23 -1.29 -15.58 8.43
N GLY A 24 -2.42 -16.02 7.87
CA GLY A 24 -2.45 -16.85 6.66
C GLY A 24 -2.25 -16.08 5.34
N LEU A 25 -2.32 -14.75 5.38
CA LEU A 25 -2.15 -13.89 4.21
C LEU A 25 -0.66 -13.83 3.82
N ARG A 26 -0.34 -14.30 2.62
CA ARG A 26 1.06 -14.37 2.15
C ARG A 26 1.44 -13.28 1.15
N ARG A 27 0.45 -12.76 0.42
CA ARG A 27 0.67 -11.84 -0.70
C ARG A 27 -0.47 -10.84 -0.82
N ILE A 28 -0.11 -9.60 -1.12
CA ILE A 28 -1.02 -8.58 -1.63
C ILE A 28 -0.37 -7.98 -2.88
N ASP A 29 -1.06 -8.04 -4.01
CA ASP A 29 -0.64 -7.32 -5.21
C ASP A 29 -1.33 -5.94 -5.15
N ALA A 30 -0.52 -4.88 -5.03
CA ALA A 30 -1.00 -3.52 -4.79
C ALA A 30 -0.61 -2.58 -5.94
N VAL A 31 -1.51 -1.65 -6.28
CA VAL A 31 -1.31 -0.64 -7.33
C VAL A 31 -1.64 0.74 -6.75
N ALA A 32 -0.77 1.71 -7.00
CA ALA A 32 -1.00 3.12 -6.70
C ALA A 32 -1.09 3.91 -8.01
N ILE A 33 -2.05 4.83 -8.09
CA ILE A 33 -2.20 5.78 -9.18
C ILE A 33 -2.08 7.17 -8.55
N THR A 34 -1.09 7.93 -9.00
CA THR A 34 -0.78 9.28 -8.50
C THR A 34 -0.56 10.23 -9.65
N GLU A 35 -0.40 11.52 -9.35
CA GLU A 35 -0.04 12.54 -10.35
C GLU A 35 1.31 12.24 -11.04
N LYS A 36 2.21 11.49 -10.39
CA LYS A 36 3.50 11.08 -10.96
C LYS A 36 3.41 9.84 -11.85
N GLY A 37 2.24 9.20 -11.91
CA GLY A 37 1.99 7.99 -12.68
C GLY A 37 1.53 6.82 -11.82
N GLN A 38 1.58 5.64 -12.42
CA GLN A 38 1.17 4.38 -11.81
C GLN A 38 2.37 3.60 -11.29
N SER A 39 2.22 2.97 -10.12
CA SER A 39 3.21 2.05 -9.55
C SER A 39 2.53 0.78 -9.07
N ALA A 40 3.24 -0.33 -9.11
CA ALA A 40 2.76 -1.62 -8.64
C ALA A 40 3.81 -2.31 -7.79
N ALA A 41 3.38 -2.96 -6.71
CA ALA A 41 4.27 -3.75 -5.87
C ALA A 41 3.57 -5.02 -5.37
N ARG A 42 4.36 -6.07 -5.21
CA ARG A 42 3.95 -7.30 -4.53
C ARG A 42 4.41 -7.23 -3.09
N LEU A 43 3.45 -7.11 -2.17
CA LEU A 43 3.70 -7.01 -0.74
C LEU A 43 3.68 -8.39 -0.08
N SER A 44 4.47 -8.52 0.97
CA SER A 44 4.50 -9.69 1.86
C SER A 44 4.63 -9.23 3.31
N ALA A 45 4.54 -10.15 4.27
CA ALA A 45 4.72 -9.81 5.68
C ALA A 45 6.10 -9.18 5.98
N SER A 46 7.15 -9.56 5.24
CA SER A 46 8.50 -8.96 5.38
C SER A 46 8.67 -7.64 4.63
N HIS A 47 7.83 -7.38 3.62
CA HIS A 47 7.86 -6.17 2.82
C HIS A 47 6.43 -5.64 2.62
N PRO A 48 5.80 -5.08 3.68
CA PRO A 48 4.39 -4.70 3.67
C PRO A 48 4.13 -3.29 3.09
N GLN A 49 5.13 -2.67 2.48
CA GLN A 49 5.10 -1.27 2.09
C GLN A 49 5.02 -1.10 0.57
N LEU A 50 4.07 -0.28 0.12
CA LEU A 50 3.97 0.23 -1.25
C LEU A 50 4.55 1.64 -1.28
N ARG A 51 5.46 1.91 -2.22
CA ARG A 51 6.08 3.24 -2.43
C ARG A 51 5.88 3.68 -3.88
N TRP A 52 5.81 4.99 -4.12
CA TRP A 52 5.67 5.62 -5.44
C TRP A 52 6.37 6.98 -5.50
#